data_AF-A0A852VWI0-F1
#
_entry.id   AF-A0A852VWI0-F1
#
_cell.length_a   1.000
_cell.length_b   1.000
_cell.length_c   1.000
_cell.angle_alpha   90.00
_cell.angle_beta   90.00
_cell.angle_gamma   90.00
#
_symmetry.space_group_name_H-M   'P 1'
#
loop_
_entity.id
_entity.type
_entity.pdbx_description
1 polymer ?
#
loop_
_entity_poly.entity_id
_entity_poly.type
_entity_poly.pdbx_seq_one_letter_code
_entity_poly.pdbx_strand_id
1 'polypeptide(L)'
;MTISQRYSRTTYDIYGDSSLAEIREKLNSKPMSAMFVQDLMHRHYQYMWKLEVSGQERGAATAYLAAFLSDISYRQIGDAGMMFWELFDRILSEYVESGSCYGEVYLADLDDEGDLDFQTTKCRFDIVPGWSVRRRPIGLVQLDGSARGGWRHLERAQLVQVSAPRHLVSTVNSSLRDLDAIHPEGLVGGFEKFLGLPAYDMKLHQRRLNEMSARATTPVGWSGRGLFMDRATNSYRVYRELRFTKIWLQFVRVAVEGLNAALARAETDSGGFSVRIDGLPSISDVETAMASVEHGSESLDSINRRIVRPRYS
;
A
#
# COMPACT_ATOMS: atom_id res chain seq x y z
N MET A 1 -37.90 -17.59 -5.36
CA MET A 1 -37.66 -16.15 -5.58
C MET A 1 -36.16 -15.99 -5.69
N THR A 2 -35.63 -16.15 -6.89
CA THR A 2 -34.20 -16.09 -7.17
C THR A 2 -33.86 -14.61 -7.27
N ILE A 3 -33.22 -14.06 -6.23
CA ILE A 3 -32.67 -12.71 -6.30
C ILE A 3 -31.48 -12.84 -7.23
N SER A 4 -31.68 -12.53 -8.51
CA SER A 4 -30.59 -12.22 -9.44
C SER A 4 -29.88 -11.00 -8.84
N GLN A 5 -28.79 -11.26 -8.12
CA GLN A 5 -27.87 -10.21 -7.69
C GLN A 5 -27.25 -9.67 -8.97
N ARG A 6 -27.79 -8.55 -9.46
CA ARG A 6 -27.11 -7.79 -10.53
C ARG A 6 -25.69 -7.54 -10.08
N TYR A 7 -24.75 -8.05 -10.87
CA TYR A 7 -23.32 -7.91 -10.68
C TYR A 7 -22.97 -6.52 -10.16
N SER A 8 -22.24 -6.51 -9.05
CA SER A 8 -21.61 -5.32 -8.49
C SER A 8 -20.85 -4.62 -9.59
N ARG A 9 -21.19 -3.35 -9.80
CA ARG A 9 -20.32 -2.39 -10.46
C ARG A 9 -18.91 -2.55 -9.86
N THR A 10 -17.92 -2.73 -10.72
CA THR A 10 -16.54 -2.96 -10.25
C THR A 10 -16.05 -1.70 -9.55
N THR A 11 -14.99 -1.81 -8.75
CA THR A 11 -14.34 -0.63 -8.15
C THR A 11 -14.00 0.45 -9.19
N TYR A 12 -13.79 0.06 -10.46
CA TYR A 12 -13.67 0.98 -11.59
C TYR A 12 -14.87 1.92 -11.77
N ASP A 13 -16.09 1.43 -11.59
CA ASP A 13 -17.28 2.28 -11.71
C ASP A 13 -17.40 3.29 -10.56
N ILE A 14 -16.93 2.91 -9.37
CA ILE A 14 -16.86 3.82 -8.21
C ILE A 14 -15.79 4.90 -8.44
N TYR A 15 -14.64 4.52 -9.01
CA TYR A 15 -13.58 5.47 -9.35
C TYR A 15 -13.87 6.32 -10.59
N GLY A 16 -14.72 5.85 -11.50
CA GLY A 16 -15.13 6.56 -12.72
C GLY A 16 -16.22 7.61 -12.48
N ASP A 17 -16.89 7.61 -11.33
CA ASP A 17 -17.89 8.63 -11.00
C ASP A 17 -17.22 9.95 -10.62
N SER A 18 -17.36 10.95 -11.49
CA SER A 18 -16.83 12.31 -11.30
C SER A 18 -17.19 12.94 -9.94
N SER A 19 -18.36 12.62 -9.37
CA SER A 19 -18.78 13.17 -8.08
C SER A 19 -18.01 12.56 -6.90
N LEU A 20 -17.57 11.30 -7.02
CA LEU A 20 -16.75 10.60 -6.03
C LEU A 20 -15.26 10.94 -6.20
N ALA A 21 -14.83 11.21 -7.44
CA ALA A 21 -13.49 11.69 -7.74
C ALA A 21 -13.18 13.03 -7.05
N GLU A 22 -14.11 14.00 -7.04
CA GLU A 22 -13.92 15.28 -6.33
C GLU A 22 -13.80 15.10 -4.81
N ILE A 23 -14.55 14.16 -4.22
CA ILE A 23 -14.45 13.83 -2.78
C ILE A 23 -13.06 13.27 -2.49
N ARG A 24 -12.56 12.38 -3.35
CA ARG A 24 -11.21 11.82 -3.24
C ARG A 24 -10.13 12.88 -3.40
N GLU A 25 -10.25 13.75 -4.40
CA GLU A 25 -9.26 14.80 -4.66
C GLU A 25 -9.12 15.76 -3.47
N LYS A 26 -10.25 16.12 -2.84
CA LYS A 26 -10.26 16.92 -1.60
C LYS A 26 -9.65 16.19 -0.41
N LEU A 27 -9.67 14.86 -0.38
CA LEU A 27 -9.05 14.05 0.67
C LEU A 27 -7.55 13.82 0.41
N ASN A 28 -7.13 13.82 -0.86
CA ASN A 28 -5.78 13.44 -1.30
C ASN A 28 -4.83 14.63 -1.51
N SER A 29 -5.16 15.83 -1.01
CA SER A 29 -4.34 17.05 -1.16
C SER A 29 -3.09 17.09 -0.26
N LYS A 30 -2.48 15.94 0.06
CA LYS A 30 -1.35 15.82 0.98
C LYS A 30 -0.08 15.41 0.23
N PRO A 31 0.68 16.35 -0.34
CA PRO A 31 1.80 16.05 -1.24
C PRO A 31 2.88 15.20 -0.56
N MET A 32 3.15 15.41 0.73
CA MET A 32 4.16 14.64 1.47
C MET A 32 3.74 13.19 1.69
N SER A 33 2.47 12.95 2.00
CA SER A 33 1.92 11.60 2.14
C SER A 33 1.96 10.85 0.81
N ALA A 34 1.61 11.51 -0.30
CA ALA A 34 1.71 10.94 -1.64
C ALA A 34 3.16 10.59 -2.02
N MET A 35 4.13 11.47 -1.73
CA MET A 35 5.55 11.18 -1.97
C MET A 35 6.07 10.02 -1.12
N PHE A 36 5.66 9.92 0.14
CA PHE A 36 6.02 8.80 1.02
C PHE A 36 5.50 7.46 0.48
N VAL A 37 4.22 7.41 0.08
CA VAL A 37 3.59 6.22 -0.50
C VAL A 37 4.31 5.83 -1.80
N GLN A 38 4.57 6.79 -2.69
CA GLN A 38 5.29 6.55 -3.94
C GLN A 38 6.69 5.98 -3.70
N ASP A 39 7.42 6.50 -2.71
CA ASP A 39 8.77 6.01 -2.38
C ASP A 39 8.74 4.59 -1.80
N LEU A 40 7.70 4.21 -1.05
CA LEU A 40 7.48 2.82 -0.61
C LEU A 40 7.13 1.92 -1.79
N MET A 41 6.24 2.36 -2.68
CA MET A 41 5.84 1.59 -3.87
C MET A 41 7.03 1.25 -4.75
N HIS A 42 7.94 2.20 -4.99
CA HIS A 42 9.10 1.99 -5.87
C HIS A 42 10.22 1.15 -5.25
N ARG A 43 10.15 0.75 -3.98
CA ARG A 43 11.23 -0.02 -3.34
C ARG A 43 11.49 -1.36 -3.99
N HIS A 44 10.46 -2.02 -4.54
CA HIS A 44 10.60 -3.32 -5.18
C HIS A 44 11.62 -3.31 -6.34
N TYR A 45 11.84 -2.17 -7.01
CA TYR A 45 12.83 -2.06 -8.08
C TYR A 45 14.28 -2.26 -7.62
N GLN A 46 14.55 -2.12 -6.33
CA GLN A 46 15.89 -2.31 -5.74
C GLN A 46 16.28 -3.78 -5.56
N TYR A 47 15.33 -4.70 -5.76
CA TYR A 47 15.49 -6.13 -5.49
C TYR A 47 15.25 -6.96 -6.75
N MET A 48 15.91 -8.10 -6.82
CA MET A 48 15.61 -9.16 -7.78
C MET A 48 14.65 -10.13 -7.09
N TRP A 49 13.35 -9.86 -7.21
CA TRP A 49 12.31 -10.63 -6.54
C TRP A 49 11.52 -11.50 -7.53
N LYS A 50 10.78 -12.47 -7.00
CA LYS A 50 9.87 -13.31 -7.78
C LYS A 50 8.67 -13.72 -6.93
N LEU A 51 7.49 -13.66 -7.51
CA LEU A 51 6.29 -14.24 -6.91
C LEU A 51 6.28 -15.75 -7.16
N GLU A 52 6.34 -16.51 -6.08
CA GLU A 52 6.30 -17.96 -6.12
C GLU A 52 4.96 -18.49 -5.69
N VAL A 53 4.52 -19.56 -6.35
CA VAL A 53 3.25 -20.23 -6.08
C VAL A 53 3.54 -21.67 -5.66
N SER A 54 2.87 -22.13 -4.61
CA SER A 54 3.04 -23.47 -4.02
C SER A 54 1.69 -24.18 -3.83
N GLY A 55 1.68 -25.52 -3.98
CA GLY A 55 0.50 -26.38 -3.75
C GLY A 55 -0.07 -27.08 -4.99
N GLN A 56 0.04 -26.46 -6.17
CA GLN A 56 -0.50 -26.98 -7.44
C GLN A 56 0.54 -26.99 -8.57
N GLU A 57 0.16 -27.52 -9.74
CA GLU A 57 0.92 -27.32 -10.97
C GLU A 57 1.12 -25.82 -11.19
N ARG A 58 2.39 -25.40 -11.23
CA ARG A 58 2.79 -24.00 -11.23
C ARG A 58 2.15 -23.18 -12.35
N GLY A 59 1.96 -23.78 -13.54
CA GLY A 59 1.32 -23.13 -14.68
C GLY A 59 -0.14 -22.76 -14.40
N ALA A 60 -0.95 -23.73 -13.97
CA ALA A 60 -2.35 -23.53 -13.64
C ALA A 60 -2.54 -22.52 -12.50
N ALA A 61 -1.74 -22.62 -11.44
CA ALA A 61 -1.85 -21.72 -10.29
C ALA A 61 -1.46 -20.27 -10.66
N THR A 62 -0.47 -20.09 -11.53
CA THR A 62 -0.08 -18.76 -12.04
C THR A 62 -1.18 -18.16 -12.91
N ALA A 63 -1.78 -18.95 -13.81
CA ALA A 63 -2.87 -18.51 -14.66
C ALA A 63 -4.11 -18.11 -13.84
N TYR A 64 -4.47 -18.93 -12.85
CA TYR A 64 -5.54 -18.61 -11.90
C TYR A 64 -5.25 -17.30 -11.17
N LEU A 65 -4.03 -17.14 -10.64
CA LEU A 65 -3.65 -15.94 -9.88
C LEU A 65 -3.72 -14.68 -10.73
N ALA A 66 -3.25 -14.72 -11.98
CA ALA A 66 -3.35 -13.59 -12.90
C ALA A 66 -4.81 -13.20 -13.17
N ALA A 67 -5.69 -14.18 -13.36
CA ALA A 67 -7.11 -13.89 -13.54
C ALA A 67 -7.79 -13.40 -12.25
N PHE A 68 -7.42 -13.96 -11.10
CA PHE A 68 -7.92 -13.54 -9.79
C PHE A 68 -7.60 -12.08 -9.48
N LEU A 69 -6.43 -11.60 -9.92
CA LEU A 69 -5.97 -10.21 -9.75
C LEU A 69 -6.29 -9.29 -10.95
N SER A 70 -7.02 -9.77 -11.94
CA SER A 70 -7.22 -9.03 -13.21
C SER A 70 -7.91 -7.67 -13.02
N ASP A 71 -8.90 -7.56 -12.12
CA ASP A 71 -9.60 -6.31 -11.83
C ASP A 71 -8.72 -5.29 -11.07
N ILE A 72 -7.60 -5.73 -10.50
CA ILE A 72 -6.63 -4.83 -9.88
C ILE A 72 -5.72 -4.21 -10.95
N SER A 73 -5.47 -4.94 -12.04
CA SER A 73 -4.55 -4.48 -13.07
C SER A 73 -5.14 -3.36 -13.92
N TYR A 74 -4.53 -2.18 -13.90
CA TYR A 74 -4.90 -1.11 -14.85
C TYR A 74 -4.44 -1.42 -16.27
N ARG A 75 -3.34 -2.16 -16.40
CA ARG A 75 -2.63 -2.37 -17.67
C ARG A 75 -3.02 -3.66 -18.38
N GLN A 76 -3.90 -4.48 -17.78
CA GLN A 76 -4.28 -5.82 -18.28
C GLN A 76 -3.05 -6.69 -18.59
N ILE A 77 -1.96 -6.54 -17.82
CA ILE A 77 -0.73 -7.30 -18.05
C ILE A 77 -0.94 -8.69 -17.47
N GLY A 78 -0.84 -9.75 -18.27
CA GLY A 78 -0.98 -11.15 -17.84
C GLY A 78 0.11 -11.69 -16.89
N ASP A 79 0.90 -10.83 -16.24
CA ASP A 79 1.95 -11.20 -15.30
C ASP A 79 1.46 -10.98 -13.86
N ALA A 80 1.16 -12.07 -13.16
CA ALA A 80 0.71 -12.07 -11.77
C ALA A 80 1.69 -11.37 -10.81
N GLY A 81 2.99 -11.39 -11.11
CA GLY A 81 4.01 -10.70 -10.31
C GLY A 81 3.84 -9.17 -10.38
N MET A 82 3.57 -8.63 -11.57
CA MET A 82 3.29 -7.20 -11.74
C MET A 82 1.96 -6.81 -11.11
N MET A 83 0.91 -7.63 -11.31
CA MET A 83 -0.39 -7.40 -10.68
C MET A 83 -0.33 -7.42 -9.15
N PHE A 84 0.53 -8.26 -8.56
CA PHE A 84 0.76 -8.26 -7.12
C PHE A 84 1.28 -6.90 -6.62
N TRP A 85 2.16 -6.23 -7.35
CA TRP A 85 2.64 -4.90 -6.93
C TRP A 85 1.59 -3.80 -7.06
N GLU A 86 0.67 -3.93 -8.03
CA GLU A 86 -0.51 -3.06 -8.12
C GLU A 86 -1.47 -3.31 -6.93
N LEU A 87 -1.64 -4.58 -6.52
CA LEU A 87 -2.37 -4.91 -5.28
C LEU A 87 -1.68 -4.33 -4.05
N PHE A 88 -0.36 -4.47 -3.94
CA PHE A 88 0.43 -3.92 -2.84
C PHE A 88 0.27 -2.41 -2.73
N ASP A 89 0.30 -1.69 -3.86
CA ASP A 89 0.06 -0.25 -3.92
C ASP A 89 -1.33 0.11 -3.37
N ARG A 90 -2.39 -0.55 -3.85
CA ARG A 90 -3.75 -0.32 -3.35
C ARG A 90 -3.84 -0.57 -1.84
N ILE A 91 -3.30 -1.68 -1.34
CA ILE A 91 -3.29 -2.00 0.09
C ILE A 91 -2.56 -0.90 0.90
N LEU A 92 -1.37 -0.49 0.45
CA LEU A 92 -0.57 0.52 1.13
C LEU A 92 -1.32 1.86 1.19
N SER A 93 -1.90 2.28 0.06
CA SER A 93 -2.70 3.50 -0.05
C SER A 93 -3.89 3.46 0.90
N GLU A 94 -4.64 2.35 0.94
CA GLU A 94 -5.78 2.19 1.85
C GLU A 94 -5.39 2.28 3.34
N TYR A 95 -4.23 1.74 3.72
CA TYR A 95 -3.74 1.87 5.08
C TYR A 95 -3.35 3.31 5.46
N VAL A 96 -2.75 4.03 4.52
CA VAL A 96 -2.35 5.43 4.73
C VAL A 96 -3.57 6.34 4.79
N GLU A 97 -4.54 6.14 3.89
CA GLU A 97 -5.73 6.97 3.78
C GLU A 97 -6.77 6.66 4.86
N SER A 98 -7.09 5.38 5.10
CA SER A 98 -8.20 4.97 5.96
C SER A 98 -7.76 4.28 7.27
N GLY A 99 -6.50 3.87 7.39
CA GLY A 99 -6.00 3.11 8.54
C GLY A 99 -6.45 1.65 8.58
N SER A 100 -7.17 1.18 7.56
CA SER A 100 -7.64 -0.19 7.42
C SER A 100 -7.68 -0.60 5.95
N CYS A 101 -7.75 -1.89 5.66
CA CYS A 101 -7.87 -2.35 4.28
C CYS A 101 -8.78 -3.58 4.23
N TYR A 102 -9.75 -3.54 3.32
CA TYR A 102 -10.67 -4.62 3.05
C TYR A 102 -10.59 -4.99 1.58
N GLY A 103 -10.63 -6.28 1.29
CA GLY A 103 -10.83 -6.77 -0.07
C GLY A 103 -12.10 -7.61 -0.15
N GLU A 104 -12.66 -7.74 -1.34
CA GLU A 104 -13.85 -8.52 -1.64
C GLU A 104 -13.49 -9.59 -2.67
N VAL A 105 -13.90 -10.82 -2.38
CA VAL A 105 -13.77 -11.97 -3.28
C VAL A 105 -15.11 -12.16 -3.98
N TYR A 106 -15.11 -11.98 -5.29
CA TYR A 106 -16.28 -12.16 -6.13
C TYR A 106 -16.26 -13.58 -6.70
N LEU A 107 -17.29 -14.35 -6.39
CA LEU A 107 -17.54 -15.65 -6.99
C LEU A 107 -18.55 -15.42 -8.12
N ALA A 108 -18.18 -15.76 -9.35
CA ALA A 108 -19.11 -15.70 -10.47
C ALA A 108 -20.16 -16.81 -10.31
N ASP A 109 -21.43 -16.43 -10.24
CA ASP A 109 -22.53 -17.39 -10.31
C ASP A 109 -22.48 -18.10 -11.66
N LEU A 110 -22.51 -19.44 -11.65
CA LEU A 110 -22.42 -20.30 -12.83
C LEU A 110 -23.72 -20.33 -13.65
N ASP A 111 -24.74 -19.60 -13.21
CA ASP A 111 -26.13 -19.83 -13.62
C ASP A 111 -26.63 -18.86 -14.70
N ASP A 112 -25.84 -17.87 -15.13
CA ASP A 112 -26.16 -17.09 -16.34
C ASP A 112 -25.72 -17.89 -17.58
N GLU A 113 -26.58 -18.82 -18.01
CA GLU A 113 -26.47 -19.68 -19.21
C GLU A 113 -26.37 -18.93 -20.56
N GLY A 114 -26.02 -17.64 -20.57
CA GLY A 114 -26.03 -16.78 -21.74
C GLY A 114 -24.65 -16.31 -22.18
N ASP A 115 -23.93 -17.16 -22.91
CA ASP A 115 -23.06 -16.72 -24.01
C ASP A 115 -21.76 -15.95 -23.68
N LEU A 116 -21.00 -16.40 -22.66
CA LEU A 116 -19.62 -15.93 -22.46
C LEU A 116 -18.61 -17.07 -22.60
N ASP A 117 -18.04 -17.15 -23.81
CA ASP A 117 -16.92 -18.00 -24.24
C ASP A 117 -15.58 -17.67 -23.53
N PHE A 118 -15.64 -17.04 -22.34
CA PHE A 118 -14.48 -16.78 -21.50
C PHE A 118 -14.45 -17.80 -20.37
N GLN A 119 -13.90 -18.98 -20.66
CA GLN A 119 -13.54 -20.05 -19.71
C GLN A 119 -12.53 -19.62 -18.61
N THR A 120 -12.28 -18.33 -18.43
CA THR A 120 -11.17 -17.81 -17.62
C THR A 120 -11.69 -17.15 -16.34
N THR A 121 -11.94 -18.05 -15.38
CA THR A 121 -11.86 -17.84 -13.93
C THR A 121 -13.15 -17.36 -13.24
N LYS A 122 -13.70 -18.28 -12.43
CA LYS A 122 -14.92 -18.12 -11.64
C LYS A 122 -14.76 -17.17 -10.43
N CYS A 123 -13.58 -16.59 -10.23
CA CYS A 123 -13.28 -15.86 -9.00
C CYS A 123 -12.37 -14.66 -9.25
N ARG A 124 -12.67 -13.54 -8.58
CA ARG A 124 -11.91 -12.27 -8.68
C ARG A 124 -11.71 -11.67 -7.31
N PHE A 125 -10.67 -10.85 -7.17
CA PHE A 125 -10.37 -10.14 -5.94
C PHE A 125 -10.09 -8.67 -6.21
N ASP A 126 -10.69 -7.81 -5.39
CA ASP A 126 -10.43 -6.38 -5.45
C ASP A 126 -10.41 -5.75 -4.05
N ILE A 127 -9.79 -4.59 -3.95
CA ILE A 127 -9.71 -3.78 -2.73
C ILE A 127 -10.91 -2.85 -2.67
N VAL A 128 -11.63 -2.90 -1.55
CA VAL A 128 -12.77 -2.04 -1.27
C VAL A 128 -12.26 -0.69 -0.77
N PRO A 129 -12.56 0.44 -1.44
CA PRO A 129 -12.02 1.73 -1.04
C PRO A 129 -12.49 2.14 0.35
N GLY A 130 -11.57 2.46 1.26
CA GLY A 130 -11.85 2.68 2.67
C GLY A 130 -12.79 3.87 2.92
N TRP A 131 -12.70 4.91 2.10
CA TRP A 131 -13.61 6.06 2.15
C TRP A 131 -15.07 5.69 1.83
N SER A 132 -15.27 4.59 1.09
CA SER A 132 -16.60 4.08 0.74
C SER A 132 -17.18 3.15 1.81
N VAL A 133 -16.40 2.72 2.80
CA VAL A 133 -16.81 1.72 3.80
C VAL A 133 -17.18 2.38 5.12
N ARG A 134 -18.26 1.89 5.75
CA ARG A 134 -18.62 2.24 7.13
C ARG A 134 -18.95 1.01 7.95
N ARG A 135 -18.52 1.04 9.21
CA ARG A 135 -18.93 0.05 10.21
C ARG A 135 -20.27 0.44 10.83
N ARG A 136 -21.25 -0.47 10.75
CA ARG A 136 -22.54 -0.37 11.42
C ARG A 136 -22.71 -1.55 12.41
N PRO A 137 -23.68 -1.49 13.34
CA PRO A 137 -23.95 -2.62 14.25
C PRO A 137 -24.22 -3.95 13.52
N ILE A 138 -24.85 -3.87 12.34
CA ILE A 138 -25.21 -5.03 11.50
C ILE A 138 -24.07 -5.53 10.60
N GLY A 139 -22.90 -4.89 10.60
CA GLY A 139 -21.76 -5.27 9.75
C GLY A 139 -21.12 -4.10 9.01
N LEU A 140 -20.35 -4.43 7.97
CA LEU A 140 -19.75 -3.43 7.08
C LEU A 140 -20.74 -3.11 5.96
N VAL A 141 -20.83 -1.83 5.63
CA VAL A 141 -21.59 -1.36 4.48
C VAL A 141 -20.67 -0.55 3.57
N GLN A 142 -20.92 -0.60 2.27
CA GLN A 142 -20.23 0.21 1.27
C GLN A 142 -21.19 1.19 0.62
N LEU A 143 -20.71 2.38 0.28
CA LEU A 143 -21.43 3.30 -0.59
C LEU A 143 -21.62 2.63 -1.95
N ASP A 144 -22.87 2.54 -2.39
CA ASP A 144 -23.24 2.01 -3.69
C ASP A 144 -23.04 3.11 -4.75
N GLY A 145 -22.26 2.83 -5.79
CA GLY A 145 -21.98 3.73 -6.91
C GLY A 145 -23.16 3.89 -7.88
N SER A 146 -24.38 3.50 -7.48
CA SER A 146 -25.59 3.81 -8.23
C SER A 146 -25.96 5.29 -8.07
N ALA A 147 -26.53 5.89 -9.12
CA ALA A 147 -26.91 7.32 -9.15
C ALA A 147 -27.88 7.76 -8.03
N ARG A 148 -28.39 6.81 -7.22
CA ARG A 148 -29.28 7.07 -6.08
C ARG A 148 -28.55 7.14 -4.72
N GLY A 149 -27.24 6.89 -4.65
CA GLY A 149 -26.43 7.10 -3.44
C GLY A 149 -26.79 6.18 -2.26
N GLY A 150 -26.98 4.89 -2.53
CA GLY A 150 -27.34 3.88 -1.52
C GLY A 150 -26.16 3.39 -0.68
N TRP A 151 -26.44 2.61 0.37
CA TRP A 151 -25.43 1.81 1.06
C TRP A 151 -25.77 0.33 0.85
N ARG A 152 -24.83 -0.47 0.34
CA ARG A 152 -24.98 -1.93 0.26
C ARG A 152 -24.31 -2.59 1.47
N HIS A 153 -24.86 -3.72 1.91
CA HIS A 153 -24.21 -4.56 2.91
C HIS A 153 -23.10 -5.36 2.24
N LEU A 154 -21.94 -5.45 2.89
CA LEU A 154 -20.84 -6.27 2.42
C LEU A 154 -20.90 -7.64 3.10
N GLU A 155 -21.04 -8.69 2.29
CA GLU A 155 -21.20 -10.05 2.81
C GLU A 155 -19.90 -10.53 3.47
N ARG A 156 -19.99 -10.94 4.74
CA ARG A 156 -18.82 -11.35 5.52
C ARG A 156 -18.09 -12.56 4.92
N ALA A 157 -18.80 -13.43 4.21
CA ALA A 157 -18.23 -14.59 3.53
C ALA A 157 -17.25 -14.17 2.42
N GLN A 158 -17.55 -13.08 1.70
CA GLN A 158 -16.77 -12.57 0.58
C GLN A 158 -15.68 -11.57 1.02
N LEU A 159 -15.81 -10.98 2.20
CA LEU A 159 -14.89 -9.96 2.68
C LEU A 159 -13.61 -10.53 3.32
N VAL A 160 -12.47 -10.07 2.82
CA VAL A 160 -11.13 -10.28 3.36
C VAL A 160 -10.67 -9.03 4.09
N GLN A 161 -10.49 -9.11 5.41
CA GLN A 161 -9.77 -8.07 6.13
C GLN A 161 -8.26 -8.31 5.99
N VAL A 162 -7.62 -7.50 5.15
CA VAL A 162 -6.15 -7.41 5.14
C VAL A 162 -5.76 -6.78 6.47
N SER A 163 -4.88 -7.41 7.25
CA SER A 163 -4.63 -7.01 8.65
C SER A 163 -3.17 -6.64 8.88
N ALA A 164 -2.88 -5.35 9.02
CA ALA A 164 -1.58 -4.84 9.41
C ALA A 164 -1.46 -4.76 10.93
N PRO A 165 -0.25 -4.98 11.48
CA PRO A 165 0.00 -4.74 12.90
C PRO A 165 -0.34 -3.29 13.29
N ARG A 166 -1.08 -3.09 14.37
CA ARG A 166 -1.50 -1.75 14.82
C ARG A 166 -0.35 -0.77 15.00
N HIS A 167 0.80 -1.25 15.48
CA HIS A 167 1.99 -0.43 15.67
C HIS A 167 2.55 0.08 14.34
N LEU A 168 2.49 -0.72 13.26
CA LEU A 168 2.95 -0.33 11.93
C LEU A 168 2.09 0.82 11.40
N VAL A 169 0.76 0.62 11.38
CA VAL A 169 -0.20 1.62 10.93
C VAL A 169 -0.09 2.90 11.77
N SER A 170 -0.02 2.77 13.10
CA SER A 170 0.13 3.93 13.99
C SER A 170 1.43 4.69 13.76
N THR A 171 2.54 3.99 13.50
CA THR A 171 3.85 4.63 13.26
C THR A 171 3.83 5.40 11.95
N VAL A 172 3.28 4.82 10.88
CA VAL A 172 3.14 5.51 9.59
C VAL A 172 2.20 6.71 9.72
N ASN A 173 1.02 6.52 10.28
CA ASN A 173 0.01 7.58 10.36
C ASN A 173 0.43 8.74 11.28
N SER A 174 1.19 8.47 12.34
CA SER A 174 1.77 9.55 13.17
C SER A 174 2.85 10.31 12.42
N SER A 175 3.78 9.63 11.75
CA SER A 175 4.81 10.28 10.92
C SER A 175 4.22 11.13 9.80
N LEU A 176 3.18 10.64 9.11
CA LEU A 176 2.50 11.39 8.04
C LEU A 176 1.74 12.60 8.57
N ARG A 177 1.05 12.46 9.72
CA ARG A 177 0.37 13.59 10.37
C ARG A 177 1.35 14.68 10.77
N ASP A 178 2.48 14.30 11.34
CA ASP A 178 3.53 15.25 11.75
C ASP A 178 4.13 15.95 10.52
N LEU A 179 4.31 15.24 9.41
CA LEU A 179 4.76 15.81 8.14
C LEU A 179 3.76 16.79 7.53
N ASP A 180 2.49 16.42 7.48
CA ASP A 180 1.43 17.28 6.94
C ASP A 180 1.32 18.59 7.74
N ALA A 181 1.54 18.52 9.07
CA ALA A 181 1.55 19.69 9.93
C ALA A 181 2.74 20.66 9.67
N ILE A 182 3.81 20.19 9.02
CA ILE A 182 4.97 21.00 8.66
C ILE A 182 4.79 21.66 7.27
N HIS A 183 3.83 21.22 6.45
CA HIS A 183 3.72 21.66 5.07
C HIS A 183 3.35 23.15 4.94
N PRO A 184 4.04 23.92 4.06
CA PRO A 184 3.91 25.36 3.96
C PRO A 184 2.50 25.86 3.61
N GLU A 185 1.63 25.09 2.96
CA GLU A 185 0.24 25.51 2.71
C GLU A 185 -0.54 25.78 4.01
N GLY A 186 -0.22 25.11 5.11
CA GLY A 186 -0.72 25.46 6.45
C GLY A 186 -0.06 26.70 7.06
N LEU A 187 1.11 27.10 6.55
CA LEU A 187 1.91 28.24 7.00
C LEU A 187 1.81 29.48 6.08
N VAL A 188 1.22 29.39 4.88
CA VAL A 188 1.08 30.51 3.94
C VAL A 188 0.25 31.65 4.56
N GLY A 189 -0.79 31.33 5.34
CA GLY A 189 -1.52 32.32 6.13
C GLY A 189 -0.71 32.95 7.29
N GLY A 190 0.43 32.35 7.64
CA GLY A 190 1.40 32.89 8.60
C GLY A 190 2.55 33.66 7.95
N PHE A 191 2.88 33.36 6.69
CA PHE A 191 4.00 33.98 5.96
C PHE A 191 3.75 35.48 5.73
N GLU A 192 2.50 35.88 5.49
CA GLU A 192 2.10 37.30 5.42
C GLU A 192 2.37 38.06 6.72
N LYS A 193 2.29 37.40 7.89
CA LYS A 193 2.65 38.00 9.18
C LYS A 193 4.16 38.15 9.37
N PHE A 194 4.99 37.36 8.67
CA PHE A 194 6.45 37.45 8.76
C PHE A 194 7.04 38.56 7.88
N LEU A 195 6.35 38.97 6.80
CA LEU A 195 6.82 40.02 5.90
C LEU A 195 6.85 41.43 6.55
N GLY A 196 6.23 41.60 7.72
CA GLY A 196 6.28 42.84 8.51
C GLY A 196 7.34 42.87 9.61
N LEU A 197 8.10 41.79 9.83
CA LEU A 197 9.10 41.73 10.90
C LEU A 197 10.50 42.12 10.38
N PRO A 198 11.24 42.98 11.09
CA PRO A 198 12.62 43.30 10.72
C PRO A 198 13.48 42.03 10.76
N ALA A 199 14.09 41.71 9.62
CA ALA A 199 15.08 40.66 9.37
C ALA A 199 14.62 39.21 9.62
N TYR A 200 13.67 38.72 8.82
CA TYR A 200 13.39 37.28 8.72
C TYR A 200 14.63 36.50 8.23
N ASP A 201 15.14 35.59 9.06
CA ASP A 201 16.25 34.69 8.71
C ASP A 201 15.74 33.41 8.04
N MET A 202 15.74 33.41 6.71
CA MET A 202 15.36 32.26 5.89
C MET A 202 16.22 31.01 6.18
N LYS A 203 17.50 31.17 6.52
CA LYS A 203 18.39 30.02 6.79
C LYS A 203 18.02 29.35 8.10
N LEU A 204 17.71 30.12 9.13
CA LEU A 204 17.23 29.59 10.41
C LEU A 204 15.87 28.91 10.24
N HIS A 205 14.95 29.50 9.47
CA HIS A 205 13.67 28.88 9.18
C HIS A 205 13.81 27.56 8.44
N GLN A 206 14.57 27.52 7.34
CA GLN A 206 14.81 26.29 6.57
C GLN A 206 15.47 25.21 7.44
N ARG A 207 16.41 25.60 8.31
CA ARG A 207 17.02 24.68 9.28
C ARG A 207 15.97 24.06 10.21
N ARG A 208 15.06 24.88 10.78
CA ARG A 208 13.99 24.38 11.66
C ARG A 208 13.03 23.46 10.91
N LEU A 209 12.64 23.80 9.68
CA LEU A 209 11.81 22.92 8.84
C LEU A 209 12.51 21.57 8.61
N ASN A 210 13.80 21.58 8.27
CA ASN A 210 14.57 20.36 8.05
C ASN A 210 14.66 19.52 9.34
N GLU A 211 14.90 20.14 10.49
CA GLU A 211 14.95 19.45 11.79
C GLU A 211 13.58 18.84 12.16
N MET A 212 12.48 19.57 11.95
CA MET A 212 11.12 19.06 12.19
C MET A 212 10.77 17.90 11.25
N SER A 213 11.05 18.04 9.95
CA SER A 213 10.81 16.99 8.96
C SER A 213 11.63 15.73 9.25
N ALA A 214 12.91 15.89 9.62
CA ALA A 214 13.78 14.79 10.01
C ALA A 214 13.24 14.05 11.24
N ARG A 215 12.70 14.79 12.23
CA ARG A 215 12.09 14.22 13.44
C ARG A 215 10.80 13.46 13.13
N ALA A 216 9.89 14.07 12.36
CA ALA A 216 8.61 13.48 11.97
C ALA A 216 8.80 12.12 11.26
N THR A 217 9.85 12.00 10.45
CA THR A 217 10.14 10.83 9.62
C THR A 217 11.11 9.83 10.24
N THR A 218 11.71 10.16 11.38
CA THR A 218 12.64 9.25 12.08
C THR A 218 12.03 7.88 12.39
N PRO A 219 10.76 7.77 12.85
CA PRO A 219 10.16 6.47 13.16
C PRO A 219 10.06 5.53 11.95
N VAL A 220 9.71 6.08 10.78
CA VAL A 220 9.55 5.33 9.52
C VAL A 220 10.83 5.22 8.70
N GLY A 221 11.87 5.98 9.03
CA GLY A 221 13.15 5.98 8.31
C GLY A 221 13.14 6.72 6.97
N TRP A 222 12.00 7.22 6.50
CA TRP A 222 11.90 7.89 5.20
C TRP A 222 12.84 9.08 5.09
N SER A 223 13.68 9.16 4.06
CA SER A 223 14.68 10.22 3.89
C SER A 223 14.11 11.50 3.25
N GLY A 224 12.81 11.51 2.90
CA GLY A 224 12.16 12.64 2.24
C GLY A 224 12.86 13.02 0.93
N ARG A 225 13.36 12.04 0.16
CA ARG A 225 14.19 12.26 -1.06
C ARG A 225 15.41 13.16 -0.83
N GLY A 226 15.97 13.14 0.38
CA GLY A 226 17.14 13.94 0.74
C GLY A 226 16.81 15.36 1.25
N LEU A 227 15.54 15.77 1.30
CA LEU A 227 15.11 17.13 1.67
C LEU A 227 15.70 17.65 3.00
N PHE A 228 16.04 16.76 3.93
CA PHE A 228 16.58 17.13 5.25
C PHE A 228 17.82 16.32 5.64
N MET A 229 18.54 15.74 4.68
CA MET A 229 19.64 14.80 4.95
C MET A 229 21.05 15.39 4.75
N ASP A 230 21.18 16.65 4.34
CA ASP A 230 22.47 17.27 4.02
C ASP A 230 23.51 17.19 5.14
N ARG A 231 23.05 17.24 6.40
CA ARG A 231 23.91 17.19 7.60
C ARG A 231 23.99 15.82 8.26
N ALA A 232 23.28 14.83 7.73
CA ALA A 232 23.29 13.48 8.27
C ALA A 232 24.60 12.75 7.93
N THR A 233 25.19 12.08 8.92
CA THR A 233 26.31 11.16 8.70
C THR A 233 25.88 9.99 7.81
N ASN A 234 26.82 9.39 7.08
CA ASN A 234 26.53 8.23 6.22
C ASN A 234 25.92 7.05 7.01
N SER A 235 26.40 6.80 8.24
CA SER A 235 25.83 5.76 9.11
C SER A 235 24.37 6.03 9.43
N TYR A 236 24.01 7.26 9.79
CA TYR A 236 22.61 7.63 10.05
C TYR A 236 21.74 7.52 8.79
N ARG A 237 22.26 7.89 7.62
CA ARG A 237 21.55 7.73 6.33
C ARG A 237 21.24 6.26 6.05
N VAL A 238 22.24 5.38 6.16
CA VAL A 238 22.06 3.93 5.96
C VAL A 238 21.09 3.36 6.98
N TYR A 239 21.21 3.74 8.26
CA TYR A 239 20.29 3.29 9.30
C TYR A 239 18.83 3.64 8.98
N ARG A 240 18.58 4.87 8.52
CA ARG A 240 17.24 5.32 8.14
C ARG A 240 16.69 4.57 6.94
N GLU A 241 17.52 4.35 5.92
CA GLU A 241 17.14 3.54 4.76
C GLU A 241 16.79 2.11 5.18
N LEU A 242 17.53 1.49 6.10
CA LEU A 242 17.18 0.18 6.67
C LEU A 242 15.83 0.19 7.42
N ARG A 243 15.56 1.22 8.24
CA ARG A 243 14.22 1.37 8.88
C ARG A 243 13.11 1.45 7.83
N PHE A 244 13.34 2.20 6.76
CA PHE A 244 12.35 2.36 5.69
C PHE A 244 12.13 1.04 4.93
N THR A 245 13.21 0.30 4.62
CA THR A 245 13.14 -1.06 4.07
C THR A 245 12.37 -2.00 5.00
N LYS A 246 12.57 -1.91 6.32
CA LYS A 246 11.80 -2.70 7.29
C LYS A 246 10.30 -2.43 7.21
N ILE A 247 9.90 -1.16 7.22
CA ILE A 247 8.49 -0.75 7.08
C ILE A 247 7.91 -1.29 5.76
N TRP A 248 8.65 -1.15 4.67
CA TRP A 248 8.26 -1.68 3.37
C TRP A 248 8.05 -3.19 3.40
N LEU A 249 9.02 -3.98 3.90
CA LEU A 249 8.90 -5.43 4.02
C LEU A 249 7.72 -5.87 4.89
N GLN A 250 7.40 -5.11 5.95
CA GLN A 250 6.24 -5.38 6.78
C GLN A 250 4.94 -5.21 5.99
N PHE A 251 4.80 -4.18 5.15
CA PHE A 251 3.65 -4.06 4.26
C PHE A 251 3.63 -5.12 3.16
N VAL A 252 4.78 -5.52 2.63
CA VAL A 252 4.86 -6.62 1.65
C VAL A 252 4.31 -7.90 2.26
N ARG A 253 4.71 -8.21 3.50
CA ARG A 253 4.18 -9.33 4.26
C ARG A 253 2.66 -9.23 4.47
N VAL A 254 2.16 -8.06 4.85
CA VAL A 254 0.71 -7.80 5.00
C VAL A 254 -0.03 -8.06 3.68
N ALA A 255 0.52 -7.64 2.54
CA ALA A 255 -0.08 -7.85 1.22
C ALA A 255 -0.09 -9.34 0.84
N VAL A 256 1.00 -10.07 1.06
CA VAL A 256 1.08 -11.52 0.82
C VAL A 256 0.10 -12.29 1.72
N GLU A 257 0.03 -11.96 3.01
CA GLU A 257 -0.92 -12.57 3.95
C GLU A 257 -2.37 -12.27 3.56
N GLY A 258 -2.66 -11.02 3.15
CA GLY A 258 -3.98 -10.63 2.64
C GLY A 258 -4.39 -11.37 1.37
N LEU A 259 -3.48 -11.50 0.41
CA LEU A 259 -3.71 -12.26 -0.83
C LEU A 259 -3.94 -13.74 -0.55
N ASN A 260 -3.13 -14.37 0.30
CA ASN A 260 -3.33 -15.76 0.71
C ASN A 260 -4.67 -15.97 1.43
N ALA A 261 -5.10 -15.01 2.26
CA ALA A 261 -6.41 -15.06 2.90
C ALA A 261 -7.58 -14.91 1.89
N ALA A 262 -7.38 -14.16 0.80
CA ALA A 262 -8.33 -14.04 -0.28
C ALA A 262 -8.41 -15.33 -1.12
N LEU A 263 -7.26 -15.90 -1.47
CA LEU A 263 -7.17 -17.18 -2.19
C LEU A 263 -7.80 -18.33 -1.39
N ALA A 264 -7.59 -18.37 -0.07
CA ALA A 264 -8.21 -19.37 0.80
C ALA A 264 -9.74 -19.26 0.84
N ARG A 265 -10.29 -18.04 0.69
CA ARG A 265 -11.75 -17.81 0.61
C ARG A 265 -12.36 -18.17 -0.74
N ALA A 266 -11.56 -18.10 -1.80
CA ALA A 266 -12.02 -18.35 -3.16
C ALA A 266 -12.38 -19.82 -3.44
N GLU A 267 -12.28 -20.72 -2.44
CA GLU A 267 -12.57 -22.17 -2.50
C GLU A 267 -12.27 -22.78 -3.88
N THR A 268 -10.99 -22.83 -4.23
CA THR A 268 -10.60 -23.40 -5.51
C THR A 268 -10.78 -24.92 -5.49
N ASP A 269 -11.64 -25.45 -6.37
CA ASP A 269 -11.79 -26.90 -6.63
C ASP A 269 -10.44 -27.61 -6.88
N SER A 270 -9.40 -26.86 -7.23
CA SER A 270 -8.06 -27.35 -7.58
C SER A 270 -7.16 -27.72 -6.38
N GLY A 271 -7.65 -27.74 -5.14
CA GLY A 271 -6.89 -28.23 -3.98
C GLY A 271 -6.06 -27.18 -3.23
N GLY A 272 -6.33 -25.89 -3.47
CA GLY A 272 -5.71 -24.77 -2.78
C GLY A 272 -4.25 -24.52 -3.19
N PHE A 273 -3.85 -23.25 -3.22
CA PHE A 273 -2.45 -22.88 -3.39
C PHE A 273 -2.16 -21.63 -2.57
N SER A 274 -0.88 -21.36 -2.33
CA SER A 274 -0.44 -20.15 -1.64
C SER A 274 0.70 -19.47 -2.38
N VAL A 275 0.83 -18.17 -2.15
CA VAL A 275 1.87 -17.33 -2.75
C VAL A 275 2.88 -16.88 -1.71
N ARG A 276 4.13 -16.73 -2.13
CA ARG A 276 5.21 -16.10 -1.37
C ARG A 276 6.09 -15.26 -2.29
N ILE A 277 6.86 -14.34 -1.72
CA ILE A 277 7.84 -13.56 -2.49
C ILE A 277 9.23 -14.02 -2.12
N ASP A 278 9.99 -14.43 -3.12
CA ASP A 278 11.41 -14.77 -3.00
C ASP A 278 12.28 -13.61 -3.50
N GLY A 279 13.54 -13.61 -3.07
CA GLY A 279 14.54 -12.61 -3.49
C GLY A 279 14.51 -11.29 -2.69
N LEU A 280 13.70 -11.23 -1.63
CA LEU A 280 13.69 -10.12 -0.67
C LEU A 280 14.47 -10.51 0.60
N PRO A 281 15.16 -9.56 1.26
CA PRO A 281 15.75 -9.82 2.57
C PRO A 281 14.65 -10.04 3.61
N SER A 282 14.94 -10.85 4.62
CA SER A 282 14.03 -11.01 5.75
C SER A 282 14.06 -9.77 6.65
N ILE A 283 12.99 -9.58 7.45
CA ILE A 283 12.96 -8.52 8.47
C ILE A 283 14.12 -8.70 9.46
N SER A 284 14.47 -9.94 9.80
CA SER A 284 15.61 -10.26 10.68
C SER A 284 16.95 -9.84 10.08
N ASP A 285 17.13 -9.98 8.76
CA ASP A 285 18.35 -9.53 8.08
C ASP A 285 18.51 -8.02 8.15
N VAL A 286 17.39 -7.29 8.00
CA VAL A 286 17.36 -5.83 8.13
C VAL A 286 17.65 -5.40 9.56
N GLU A 287 17.06 -6.05 10.57
CA GLU A 287 17.31 -5.76 11.99
C GLU A 287 18.77 -6.03 12.38
N THR A 288 19.34 -7.13 11.88
CA THR A 288 20.76 -7.45 12.08
C THR A 288 21.65 -6.38 11.45
N ALA A 289 21.34 -5.95 10.22
CA ALA A 289 22.08 -4.87 9.56
C ALA A 289 21.95 -3.53 10.32
N MET A 290 20.77 -3.21 10.86
CA MET A 290 20.57 -2.01 11.69
C MET A 290 21.46 -2.05 12.93
N ALA A 291 21.51 -3.18 13.63
CA ALA A 291 22.40 -3.38 14.77
C ALA A 291 23.87 -3.26 14.34
N SER A 292 24.27 -3.78 13.18
CA SER A 292 25.63 -3.64 12.68
C SER A 292 26.03 -2.18 12.41
N VAL A 293 25.11 -1.35 11.91
CA VAL A 293 25.34 0.09 11.74
C VAL A 293 25.54 0.78 13.08
N GLU A 294 24.75 0.44 14.10
CA GLU A 294 24.86 1.03 15.45
C GLU A 294 26.18 0.67 16.14
N HIS A 295 26.62 -0.58 16.01
CA HIS A 295 27.85 -1.06 16.64
C HIS A 295 29.11 -0.83 15.80
N GLY A 296 28.95 -0.42 14.53
CA GLY A 296 30.06 -0.28 13.59
C GLY A 296 30.76 -1.61 13.26
N SER A 297 30.04 -2.73 13.34
CA SER A 297 30.61 -4.08 13.18
C SER A 297 30.69 -4.55 11.71
N GLU A 298 29.98 -3.90 10.80
CA GLU A 298 29.98 -4.17 9.37
C GLU A 298 30.18 -2.86 8.59
N SER A 299 30.85 -2.93 7.44
CA SER A 299 31.04 -1.75 6.59
C SER A 299 29.70 -1.31 5.98
N LEU A 300 29.51 0.01 5.84
CA LEU A 300 28.29 0.56 5.24
C LEU A 300 28.12 0.13 3.77
N ASP A 301 29.22 -0.09 3.05
CA ASP A 301 29.18 -0.61 1.67
C ASP A 301 28.59 -2.02 1.63
N SER A 302 29.07 -2.94 2.48
CA SER A 302 28.54 -4.30 2.57
C SER A 302 27.03 -4.31 2.84
N ILE A 303 26.58 -3.51 3.81
CA ILE A 303 25.16 -3.38 4.14
C ILE A 303 24.34 -2.84 2.97
N ASN A 304 24.84 -1.82 2.28
CA ASN A 304 24.15 -1.24 1.12
C ASN A 304 23.98 -2.26 -0.01
N ARG A 305 25.04 -3.02 -0.33
CA ARG A 305 25.02 -4.04 -1.38
C ARG A 305 24.16 -5.25 -1.03
N ARG A 306 24.09 -5.63 0.23
CA ARG A 306 23.33 -6.82 0.64
C ARG A 306 21.83 -6.54 0.85
N ILE A 307 21.49 -5.38 1.42
CA ILE A 307 20.13 -5.14 1.95
C ILE A 307 19.46 -3.93 1.31
N VAL A 308 20.16 -2.80 1.19
CA VAL A 308 19.51 -1.53 0.80
C VAL A 308 19.28 -1.46 -0.71
N ARG A 309 20.27 -1.85 -1.52
CA ARG A 309 20.24 -1.73 -2.99
C ARG A 309 20.93 -2.91 -3.69
N PRO A 310 20.52 -4.17 -3.44
CA PRO A 310 21.24 -5.33 -3.96
C PRO A 310 21.26 -5.47 -5.48
N ARG A 311 20.32 -4.83 -6.20
CA ARG A 311 20.32 -4.84 -7.67
C ARG A 311 21.37 -3.93 -8.30
N TYR A 312 21.84 -2.91 -7.58
CA TYR A 312 22.70 -1.85 -8.13
C TYR A 312 24.15 -1.93 -7.64
N SER A 313 24.53 -3.07 -7.07
CA SER A 313 25.78 -3.29 -6.35
C SER A 313 26.73 -4.30 -7.00
#